data_AF-A0A6M0CQS4-F1
#
_entry.id   AF-A0A6M0CQS4-F1
#
_cell.length_a   1.000
_cell.length_b   1.000
_cell.length_c   1.000
_cell.angle_alpha   90.00
_cell.angle_beta   90.00
_cell.angle_gamma   90.00
#
_symmetry.space_group_name_H-M   'P 1'
#
loop_
_entity.id
_entity.type
_entity.pdbx_description
1 polymer ?
#
loop_
_entity_poly.entity_id
_entity_poly.type
_entity_poly.pdbx_seq_one_letter_code
_entity_poly.pdbx_strand_id
1 'polypeptide(L)'
;FALSLLMFLGVVTRNRALAPWFALAQLRWSPQAVRDVWRLGLPIAGTYASEAGFFSVLTLLIGTLGMEALAAQTVLNQIIYIVFMVSAGLSHAASIHVSEACGVADFARARRLGVISLVLGAAAMLMVAVPYVVVPELIVALFISAEHSRHTATLALAASGLLIAALMQLFDASQNIGNGVLRGTGDTAGPFRISLIGYWLVGLPCAYVLGSVGGYGVYGVWVGQTIGLAATALMLMLSFNTRLHGLAAQVGTVPPAVQAR
;
A
#
# COMPACT_ATOMS: atom_id res chain seq x y z
N PHE A 1 16.35 4.40 -10.83
CA PHE A 1 15.48 4.33 -12.03
C PHE A 1 16.21 4.01 -13.33
N ALA A 2 17.23 4.79 -13.76
CA ALA A 2 17.94 4.47 -15.01
C ALA A 2 18.63 3.10 -15.00
N LEU A 3 19.31 2.77 -13.89
CA LEU A 3 19.99 1.47 -13.71
C LEU A 3 19.02 0.28 -13.74
N SER A 4 17.86 0.41 -13.09
CA SER A 4 16.82 -0.64 -13.06
C SER A 4 16.16 -0.84 -14.42
N LEU A 5 15.98 0.23 -15.20
CA LEU A 5 15.48 0.17 -16.58
C LEU A 5 16.49 -0.54 -17.49
N LEU A 6 17.77 -0.22 -17.38
CA LEU A 6 18.85 -0.86 -18.15
C LEU A 6 18.99 -2.35 -17.79
N MET A 7 18.90 -2.71 -16.51
CA MET A 7 18.87 -4.11 -16.08
C MET A 7 17.66 -4.85 -16.64
N PHE A 8 16.46 -4.26 -16.55
CA PHE A 8 15.25 -4.85 -17.12
C PHE A 8 15.37 -5.09 -18.62
N LEU A 9 15.82 -4.09 -19.38
CA LEU A 9 16.08 -4.21 -20.82
C LEU A 9 17.14 -5.27 -21.13
N GLY A 10 18.21 -5.36 -20.33
CA GLY A 10 19.24 -6.39 -20.47
C GLY A 10 18.73 -7.81 -20.21
N VAL A 11 17.83 -8.00 -19.23
CA VAL A 11 17.21 -9.30 -18.94
C VAL A 11 16.22 -9.69 -20.03
N VAL A 12 15.37 -8.76 -20.46
CA VAL A 12 14.32 -8.99 -21.45
C VAL A 12 14.89 -9.27 -22.83
N THR A 13 15.92 -8.55 -23.25
CA THR A 13 16.57 -8.75 -24.56
C THR A 13 17.40 -10.04 -24.62
N ARG A 14 17.89 -10.54 -23.47
CA ARG A 14 18.57 -11.85 -23.38
C ARG A 14 17.61 -13.03 -23.34
N ASN A 15 16.37 -12.83 -22.90
CA ASN A 15 15.39 -13.91 -22.80
C ASN A 15 14.69 -14.14 -24.16
N ARG A 16 15.01 -15.25 -24.83
CA ARG A 16 14.45 -15.61 -26.15
C ARG A 16 12.92 -15.68 -26.19
N ALA A 17 12.25 -15.90 -25.07
CA ALA A 17 10.78 -15.93 -25.00
C ALA A 17 10.16 -14.52 -24.92
N LEU A 18 10.86 -13.54 -24.33
CA LEU A 18 10.36 -12.18 -24.11
C LEU A 18 10.88 -11.18 -25.15
N ALA A 19 12.04 -11.45 -25.74
CA ALA A 19 12.67 -10.59 -26.75
C ALA A 19 11.75 -10.23 -27.94
N PRO A 20 10.89 -11.13 -28.47
CA PRO A 20 9.97 -10.78 -29.56
C PRO A 20 8.91 -9.75 -29.16
N TRP A 21 8.46 -9.78 -27.90
CA TRP A 21 7.41 -8.89 -27.37
C TRP A 21 7.93 -7.48 -27.04
N PHE A 22 9.24 -7.33 -26.88
CA PHE A 22 9.92 -6.07 -26.53
C PHE A 22 10.79 -5.51 -27.66
N ALA A 23 10.67 -6.04 -28.87
CA ALA A 23 11.34 -5.47 -30.03
C ALA A 23 10.83 -4.03 -30.24
N LEU A 24 11.65 -3.03 -29.92
CA LEU A 24 11.37 -1.60 -30.13
C LEU A 24 10.95 -1.29 -31.58
N ALA A 25 11.33 -2.15 -32.53
CA ALA A 25 10.91 -2.11 -33.93
C ALA A 25 9.40 -2.33 -34.15
N GLN A 26 8.67 -2.92 -33.20
CA GLN A 26 7.22 -3.10 -33.25
C GLN A 26 6.45 -2.06 -32.42
N LEU A 27 7.13 -1.03 -31.90
CA LEU A 27 6.49 0.02 -31.10
C LEU A 27 5.58 0.88 -31.99
N ARG A 28 4.33 0.43 -32.15
CA ARG A 28 3.29 1.17 -32.85
C ARG A 28 2.74 2.24 -31.92
N TRP A 29 3.17 3.48 -32.13
CA TRP A 29 2.62 4.63 -31.44
C TRP A 29 1.17 4.84 -31.86
N SER A 30 0.24 4.50 -30.97
CA SER A 30 -1.17 4.85 -31.10
C SER A 30 -1.54 5.86 -30.02
N PRO A 31 -2.08 7.04 -30.38
CA PRO A 31 -2.59 8.01 -29.41
C PRO A 31 -3.64 7.41 -28.46
N GLN A 32 -4.39 6.40 -28.91
CA GLN A 32 -5.38 5.68 -28.10
C GLN A 32 -4.70 4.83 -27.03
N ALA A 33 -3.68 4.07 -27.39
CA ALA A 33 -2.91 3.26 -26.44
C ALA A 33 -2.22 4.13 -25.38
N VAL A 34 -1.65 5.28 -25.79
CA VAL A 34 -1.09 6.26 -24.86
C VAL A 34 -2.16 6.75 -23.89
N ARG A 35 -3.33 7.16 -24.39
CA ARG A 35 -4.45 7.62 -23.55
C ARG A 35 -4.89 6.56 -22.54
N ASP A 36 -4.97 5.29 -22.94
CA ASP A 36 -5.40 4.20 -22.06
C ASP A 36 -4.38 3.93 -20.94
N VAL A 37 -3.08 3.96 -21.27
CA VAL A 37 -1.99 3.86 -20.28
C VAL A 37 -2.06 5.01 -19.29
N TRP A 38 -2.24 6.25 -19.76
CA TRP A 38 -2.38 7.41 -18.88
C TRP A 38 -3.63 7.32 -18.01
N ARG A 39 -4.76 6.86 -18.55
CA ARG A 39 -6.02 6.72 -17.80
C ARG A 39 -5.91 5.69 -16.68
N LEU A 40 -5.12 4.64 -16.86
CA LEU A 40 -4.87 3.63 -15.83
C LEU A 40 -3.76 4.06 -14.85
N GLY A 41 -2.67 4.63 -15.37
CA GLY A 41 -1.49 4.98 -14.59
C GLY A 41 -1.68 6.21 -13.71
N LEU A 42 -2.42 7.23 -14.17
CA LEU A 42 -2.59 8.48 -13.42
C LEU A 42 -3.30 8.27 -12.07
N PRO A 43 -4.41 7.49 -11.98
CA PRO A 43 -5.01 7.17 -10.69
C PRO A 43 -4.11 6.33 -9.78
N ILE A 44 -3.32 5.40 -10.34
CA ILE A 44 -2.37 4.59 -9.55
C ILE A 44 -1.30 5.51 -8.95
N ALA A 45 -0.70 6.38 -9.77
CA ALA A 45 0.26 7.38 -9.32
C ALA A 45 -0.35 8.31 -8.27
N GLY A 46 -1.61 8.73 -8.47
CA GLY A 46 -2.36 9.53 -7.50
C GLY A 46 -2.55 8.82 -6.16
N THR A 47 -2.76 7.50 -6.16
CA THR A 47 -2.90 6.70 -4.92
C THR A 47 -1.61 6.74 -4.10
N TYR A 48 -0.47 6.45 -4.73
CA TYR A 48 0.84 6.52 -4.07
C TYR A 48 1.25 7.95 -3.70
N ALA A 49 0.89 8.95 -4.51
CA ALA A 49 1.15 10.35 -4.20
C ALA A 49 0.33 10.81 -2.99
N SER A 50 -0.94 10.40 -2.89
CA SER A 50 -1.81 10.67 -1.74
C SER A 50 -1.24 10.06 -0.46
N GLU A 51 -0.76 8.82 -0.54
CA GLU A 51 -0.10 8.12 0.56
C GLU A 51 1.20 8.84 0.98
N ALA A 52 2.13 9.04 0.06
CA ALA A 52 3.40 9.74 0.34
C ALA A 52 3.15 11.15 0.88
N GLY A 53 2.15 11.86 0.35
CA GLY A 53 1.72 13.17 0.83
C GLY A 53 1.19 13.12 2.26
N PHE A 54 0.35 12.13 2.58
CA PHE A 54 -0.17 11.91 3.92
C PHE A 54 0.95 11.67 4.94
N PHE A 55 1.85 10.72 4.67
CA PHE A 55 3.02 10.46 5.54
C PHE A 55 3.92 11.69 5.69
N SER A 56 4.10 12.48 4.61
CA SER A 56 4.89 13.71 4.64
C SER A 56 4.25 14.78 5.54
N VAL A 57 2.94 15.01 5.41
CA VAL A 57 2.21 15.96 6.25
C VAL A 57 2.21 15.53 7.72
N LEU A 58 2.03 14.24 8.00
CA LEU A 58 2.14 13.71 9.37
C LEU A 58 3.55 13.91 9.94
N THR A 59 4.59 13.70 9.13
CA THR A 59 5.97 13.93 9.55
C THR A 59 6.21 15.41 9.89
N LEU A 60 5.66 16.34 9.09
CA LEU A 60 5.71 17.77 9.39
C LEU A 60 4.96 18.11 10.69
N LEU A 61 3.78 17.51 10.91
CA LEU A 61 3.02 17.67 12.14
C LEU A 61 3.83 17.18 13.35
N ILE A 62 4.45 16.01 13.27
CA ILE A 62 5.32 15.48 14.33
C ILE A 62 6.53 16.39 14.55
N GLY A 63 7.08 17.00 13.49
CA GLY A 63 8.14 18.00 13.58
C GLY A 63 7.79 19.20 14.47
N THR A 64 6.51 19.59 14.53
CA THR A 64 6.05 20.66 15.44
C THR A 64 6.02 20.24 16.91
N LEU A 65 6.01 18.92 17.19
CA LEU A 65 5.96 18.37 18.54
C LEU A 65 7.35 18.19 19.17
N GLY A 66 8.43 18.39 18.40
CA GLY A 66 9.80 18.41 18.90
C GLY A 66 10.76 17.57 18.07
N MET A 67 12.06 17.86 18.23
CA MET A 67 13.13 17.20 17.50
C MET A 67 13.24 15.70 17.82
N GLU A 68 13.02 15.31 19.08
CA GLU A 68 13.06 13.90 19.50
C GLU A 68 11.93 13.08 18.85
N ALA A 69 10.73 13.64 18.78
CA ALA A 69 9.57 13.00 18.14
C ALA A 69 9.80 12.81 16.62
N LEU A 70 10.37 13.83 15.96
CA LEU A 70 10.71 13.75 14.54
C LEU A 70 11.80 12.71 14.26
N ALA A 71 12.82 12.65 15.12
CA ALA A 71 13.88 11.63 15.03
C ALA A 71 13.30 10.22 15.21
N ALA A 72 12.41 10.02 16.20
CA ALA A 72 11.72 8.75 16.41
C ALA A 72 10.87 8.35 15.21
N GLN A 73 10.08 9.28 14.64
CA GLN A 73 9.31 9.04 13.42
C GLN A 73 10.19 8.63 12.24
N THR A 74 11.36 9.26 12.10
CA THR A 74 12.28 8.96 11.00
C THR A 74 12.80 7.52 11.11
N VAL A 75 13.21 7.09 12.31
CA VAL A 75 13.64 5.71 12.55
C VAL A 75 12.51 4.72 12.28
N LEU A 76 11.29 5.00 12.77
CA LEU A 76 10.12 4.16 12.53
C LEU A 76 9.80 4.04 11.03
N ASN A 77 9.84 5.14 10.27
CA ASN A 77 9.61 5.10 8.82
C ASN A 77 10.59 4.17 8.10
N GLN A 78 11.87 4.18 8.48
CA GLN A 78 12.87 3.28 7.88
C GLN A 78 12.56 1.81 8.15
N ILE A 79 12.12 1.50 9.37
CA ILE A 79 11.70 0.16 9.76
C ILE A 79 10.44 -0.26 8.98
N ILE A 80 9.43 0.62 8.92
CA ILE A 80 8.15 0.39 8.23
C ILE A 80 8.36 0.19 6.72
N TYR A 81 9.29 0.89 6.08
CA TYR A 81 9.52 0.72 4.64
C TYR A 81 9.94 -0.71 4.25
N ILE A 82 10.68 -1.41 5.10
CA ILE A 82 11.07 -2.80 4.84
C ILE A 82 9.83 -3.69 4.81
N VAL A 83 8.93 -3.49 5.76
CA VAL A 83 7.68 -4.25 5.90
C VAL A 83 6.72 -3.93 4.76
N PHE A 84 6.63 -2.64 4.40
CA PHE A 84 5.82 -2.16 3.29
C PHE A 84 6.19 -2.87 1.98
N MET A 85 7.47 -3.16 1.73
CA MET A 85 7.90 -3.88 0.51
C MET A 85 7.32 -5.29 0.42
N VAL A 86 7.18 -5.99 1.55
CA VAL A 86 6.54 -7.31 1.60
C VAL A 86 5.06 -7.19 1.21
N SER A 87 4.36 -6.21 1.78
CA SER A 87 2.95 -5.97 1.45
C SER A 87 2.75 -5.50 0.01
N ALA A 88 3.63 -4.66 -0.52
CA ALA A 88 3.58 -4.20 -1.90
C ALA A 88 3.77 -5.39 -2.87
N GLY A 89 4.69 -6.30 -2.56
CA GLY A 89 4.87 -7.54 -3.31
C GLY A 89 3.59 -8.40 -3.36
N LEU A 90 2.94 -8.61 -2.21
CA LEU A 90 1.66 -9.31 -2.14
C LEU A 90 0.55 -8.60 -2.91
N SER A 91 0.49 -7.26 -2.83
CA SER A 91 -0.46 -6.44 -3.59
C SER A 91 -0.32 -6.62 -5.10
N HIS A 92 0.91 -6.68 -5.62
CA HIS A 92 1.16 -6.95 -7.03
C HIS A 92 0.76 -8.37 -7.43
N ALA A 93 1.10 -9.38 -6.63
CA ALA A 93 0.68 -10.76 -6.89
C ALA A 93 -0.84 -10.91 -6.89
N ALA A 94 -1.52 -10.31 -5.90
CA ALA A 94 -2.98 -10.27 -5.81
C ALA A 94 -3.61 -9.62 -7.05
N SER A 95 -3.05 -8.48 -7.49
CA SER A 95 -3.52 -7.78 -8.70
C SER A 95 -3.46 -8.66 -9.95
N ILE A 96 -2.37 -9.42 -10.13
CA ILE A 96 -2.18 -10.29 -11.30
C ILE A 96 -3.19 -11.44 -11.28
N HIS A 97 -3.29 -12.16 -10.16
CA HIS A 97 -4.16 -13.34 -10.07
C HIS A 97 -5.66 -12.97 -10.07
N VAL A 98 -6.04 -11.84 -9.44
CA VAL A 98 -7.42 -11.34 -9.53
C VAL A 98 -7.75 -10.92 -10.96
N SER A 99 -6.82 -10.27 -11.67
CA SER A 99 -7.00 -9.93 -13.08
C SER A 99 -7.19 -11.15 -13.96
N GLU A 100 -6.41 -12.22 -13.73
CA GLU A 100 -6.56 -13.50 -14.43
C GLU A 100 -7.95 -14.11 -14.19
N ALA A 101 -8.39 -14.18 -12.93
CA ALA A 101 -9.70 -14.75 -12.57
C ALA A 101 -10.87 -13.92 -13.12
N CYS A 102 -10.79 -12.60 -13.05
CA CYS A 102 -11.78 -11.69 -13.66
C CYS A 102 -11.82 -11.83 -15.19
N GLY A 103 -10.68 -12.08 -15.84
CA GLY A 103 -10.58 -12.27 -17.29
C GLY A 103 -11.37 -13.47 -17.82
N VAL A 104 -11.55 -14.51 -17.01
CA VAL A 104 -12.38 -15.70 -17.33
C VAL A 104 -13.76 -15.68 -16.64
N ALA A 105 -14.17 -14.51 -16.11
CA ALA A 105 -15.42 -14.31 -15.37
C ALA A 105 -15.62 -15.22 -14.14
N ASP A 106 -14.54 -15.77 -13.57
CA ASP A 106 -14.59 -16.54 -12.32
C ASP A 106 -14.44 -15.61 -11.10
N PHE A 107 -15.51 -14.88 -10.79
CA PHE A 107 -15.54 -13.93 -9.68
C PHE A 107 -15.47 -14.60 -8.30
N ALA A 108 -15.83 -15.88 -8.21
CA ALA A 108 -15.67 -16.66 -6.98
C ALA A 108 -14.19 -16.95 -6.70
N ARG A 109 -13.41 -17.32 -7.73
CA ARG A 109 -11.94 -17.44 -7.65
C ARG A 109 -11.30 -16.10 -7.35
N ALA A 110 -11.74 -15.01 -7.99
CA ALA A 110 -11.25 -13.66 -7.70
C ALA A 110 -11.42 -13.28 -6.21
N ARG A 111 -12.60 -13.56 -5.63
CA ARG A 111 -12.85 -13.34 -4.20
C ARG A 111 -11.94 -14.19 -3.31
N ARG A 112 -11.79 -15.49 -3.61
CA ARG A 112 -10.90 -16.39 -2.85
C ARG A 112 -9.45 -15.90 -2.89
N LEU A 113 -8.96 -15.47 -4.05
CA LEU A 113 -7.62 -14.92 -4.20
C LEU A 113 -7.42 -13.67 -3.35
N GLY A 114 -8.39 -12.75 -3.35
CA GLY A 114 -8.34 -11.57 -2.48
C GLY A 114 -8.25 -11.94 -0.99
N VAL A 115 -9.05 -12.89 -0.52
CA VAL A 115 -9.00 -13.38 0.87
C VAL A 115 -7.66 -14.06 1.19
N ILE A 116 -7.16 -14.92 0.30
CA ILE A 116 -5.85 -15.58 0.48
C ILE A 116 -4.75 -14.53 0.60
N SER A 117 -4.73 -13.52 -0.26
CA SER A 117 -3.75 -12.43 -0.20
C SER A 117 -3.81 -11.69 1.14
N LEU A 118 -5.00 -11.39 1.66
CA LEU A 118 -5.17 -10.76 2.98
C LEU A 118 -4.68 -11.64 4.12
N VAL A 119 -4.99 -12.94 4.11
CA VAL A 119 -4.53 -13.88 5.14
C VAL A 119 -3.01 -14.01 5.13
N LEU A 120 -2.40 -14.12 3.94
CA LEU A 120 -0.95 -14.16 3.81
C LEU A 120 -0.30 -12.85 4.26
N GLY A 121 -0.92 -11.70 3.92
CA GLY A 121 -0.48 -10.39 4.37
C GLY A 121 -0.54 -10.26 5.89
N ALA A 122 -1.68 -10.62 6.50
CA ALA A 122 -1.85 -10.61 7.94
C ALA A 122 -0.87 -11.54 8.65
N ALA A 123 -0.64 -12.75 8.13
CA ALA A 123 0.36 -13.67 8.67
C ALA A 123 1.78 -13.08 8.60
N ALA A 124 2.15 -12.47 7.48
CA ALA A 124 3.44 -11.79 7.34
C ALA A 124 3.59 -10.63 8.34
N MET A 125 2.55 -9.80 8.49
CA MET A 125 2.54 -8.70 9.45
C MET A 125 2.59 -9.21 10.89
N LEU A 126 1.91 -10.30 11.23
CA LEU A 126 1.99 -10.89 12.56
C LEU A 126 3.40 -11.41 12.87
N MET A 127 4.07 -12.04 11.90
CA MET A 127 5.47 -12.47 12.07
C MET A 127 6.41 -11.29 12.34
N VAL A 128 6.16 -10.13 11.71
CA VAL A 128 6.93 -8.90 11.95
C VAL A 128 6.52 -8.19 13.25
N ALA A 129 5.26 -8.30 13.66
CA ALA A 129 4.78 -7.71 14.92
C ALA A 129 5.43 -8.35 16.15
N VAL A 130 5.73 -9.66 16.11
CA VAL A 130 6.38 -10.37 17.23
C VAL A 130 7.68 -9.69 17.68
N PRO A 131 8.69 -9.49 16.81
CA PRO A 131 9.93 -8.84 17.23
C PRO A 131 9.71 -7.38 17.66
N TYR A 132 8.74 -6.65 17.09
CA TYR A 132 8.40 -5.28 17.52
C TYR A 132 7.91 -5.20 18.96
N VAL A 133 7.23 -6.26 19.45
CA VAL A 133 6.73 -6.31 20.83
C VAL A 133 7.75 -6.93 21.78
N VAL A 134 8.47 -7.96 21.32
CA VAL A 134 9.37 -8.75 22.19
C VAL A 134 10.73 -8.07 22.40
N VAL A 135 11.28 -7.43 21.37
CA VAL A 135 12.61 -6.78 21.41
C VAL A 135 12.63 -5.41 20.71
N PRO A 136 11.74 -4.46 21.06
CA PRO A 136 11.63 -3.17 20.38
C PRO A 136 12.94 -2.37 20.39
N GLU A 137 13.62 -2.31 21.54
CA GLU A 137 14.87 -1.55 21.69
C GLU A 137 15.99 -2.06 20.79
N LEU A 138 16.12 -3.38 20.66
CA LEU A 138 17.12 -4.00 19.80
C LEU A 138 16.89 -3.64 18.34
N ILE A 139 15.63 -3.64 17.90
CA ILE A 139 15.27 -3.28 16.53
C ILE A 139 15.59 -1.82 16.27
N VAL A 140 15.15 -0.91 17.14
CA VAL A 140 15.44 0.53 17.01
C VAL A 140 16.95 0.78 16.99
N ALA A 141 17.71 0.09 17.83
CA ALA A 141 19.16 0.24 17.91
C ALA A 141 19.89 -0.13 16.60
N LEU A 142 19.33 -1.01 15.75
CA LEU A 142 19.90 -1.33 14.44
C LEU A 142 19.85 -0.15 13.45
N PHE A 143 18.95 0.81 13.67
CA PHE A 143 18.73 1.95 12.77
C PHE A 143 19.30 3.26 13.30
N ILE A 144 19.93 3.25 14.49
CA ILE A 144 20.54 4.42 15.12
C ILE A 144 22.06 4.23 15.14
N SER A 145 22.82 5.20 14.62
CA SER A 145 24.29 5.16 14.69
C SER A 145 24.78 5.38 16.12
N ALA A 146 25.93 4.80 16.48
CA ALA A 146 26.52 4.88 17.82
C ALA A 146 26.73 6.32 18.35
N GLU A 147 26.77 7.31 17.45
CA GLU A 147 26.88 8.74 17.76
C GLU A 147 25.56 9.35 18.26
N HIS A 148 24.41 8.85 17.80
CA HIS A 148 23.06 9.24 18.23
C HIS A 148 22.57 8.47 19.46
N SER A 149 23.27 7.42 19.89
CA SER A 149 23.00 6.63 21.10
C SER A 149 23.05 7.45 22.41
N ARG A 150 23.47 8.72 22.36
CA ARG A 150 23.42 9.65 23.51
C ARG A 150 22.01 10.20 23.79
N HIS A 151 21.05 10.03 22.87
CA HIS A 151 19.64 10.44 23.09
C HIS A 151 18.78 9.26 23.52
N THR A 152 18.87 8.89 24.79
CA THR A 152 18.05 7.84 25.42
C THR A 152 16.54 8.08 25.25
N ALA A 153 16.10 9.36 25.24
CA ALA A 153 14.70 9.73 25.04
C ALA A 153 14.16 9.36 23.65
N THR A 154 14.92 9.62 22.57
CA THR A 154 14.53 9.24 21.20
C THR A 154 14.39 7.73 21.04
N LEU A 155 15.30 6.97 21.67
CA LEU A 155 15.31 5.51 21.60
C LEU A 155 14.08 4.93 22.31
N ALA A 156 13.77 5.42 23.52
CA ALA A 156 12.58 5.03 24.26
C ALA A 156 11.29 5.40 23.51
N LEU A 157 11.24 6.59 22.91
CA LEU A 157 10.08 7.05 22.14
C LEU A 157 9.87 6.18 20.89
N ALA A 158 10.91 5.91 20.12
CA ALA A 158 10.85 5.04 18.94
C ALA A 158 10.46 3.59 19.34
N ALA A 159 11.02 3.06 20.42
CA ALA A 159 10.67 1.72 20.92
C ALA A 159 9.19 1.64 21.30
N SER A 160 8.64 2.66 21.97
CA SER A 160 7.21 2.72 22.27
C SER A 160 6.33 2.86 21.02
N GLY A 161 6.82 3.57 20.00
CA GLY A 161 6.15 3.71 18.71
C GLY A 161 6.06 2.41 17.92
N LEU A 162 7.01 1.48 18.09
CA LEU A 162 6.94 0.16 17.46
C LEU A 162 5.73 -0.66 17.90
N LEU A 163 5.24 -0.46 19.13
CA LEU A 163 4.03 -1.14 19.62
C LEU A 163 2.79 -0.68 18.85
N ILE A 164 2.69 0.62 18.55
CA ILE A 164 1.61 1.17 17.71
C ILE A 164 1.82 0.75 16.26
N ALA A 165 3.06 0.76 15.78
CA ALA A 165 3.42 0.33 14.43
C ALA A 165 3.05 -1.15 14.18
N ALA A 166 3.15 -2.02 15.19
CA ALA A 166 2.78 -3.43 15.10
C ALA A 166 1.29 -3.64 14.76
N LEU A 167 0.41 -2.76 15.25
CA LEU A 167 -1.00 -2.75 14.88
C LEU A 167 -1.21 -2.03 13.54
N MET A 168 -0.56 -0.88 13.37
CA MET A 168 -0.67 -0.05 12.17
C MET A 168 -0.32 -0.82 10.90
N GLN A 169 0.75 -1.62 10.91
CA GLN A 169 1.21 -2.38 9.75
C GLN A 169 0.19 -3.40 9.25
N LEU A 170 -0.70 -3.91 10.13
CA LEU A 170 -1.77 -4.82 9.72
C LEU A 170 -2.77 -4.10 8.81
N PHE A 171 -3.12 -2.86 9.17
CA PHE A 171 -4.01 -2.02 8.37
C PHE A 171 -3.32 -1.51 7.11
N ASP A 172 -2.05 -1.11 7.21
CA ASP A 172 -1.21 -0.72 6.08
C ASP A 172 -1.16 -1.85 5.03
N ALA A 173 -0.85 -3.07 5.48
CA ALA A 173 -0.77 -4.21 4.57
C ALA A 173 -2.11 -4.56 3.94
N SER A 174 -3.19 -4.55 4.74
CA SER A 174 -4.54 -4.81 4.28
C SER A 174 -4.98 -3.79 3.22
N GLN A 175 -4.65 -2.52 3.43
CA GLN A 175 -4.93 -1.47 2.47
C GLN A 175 -4.13 -1.66 1.18
N ASN A 176 -2.83 -1.94 1.28
CA ASN A 176 -1.98 -2.13 0.12
C ASN A 176 -2.47 -3.31 -0.74
N ILE A 177 -2.86 -4.41 -0.11
CA ILE A 177 -3.49 -5.56 -0.78
C ILE A 177 -4.84 -5.15 -1.39
N GLY A 178 -5.64 -4.34 -0.69
CA GLY A 178 -6.87 -3.72 -1.20
C GLY A 178 -6.69 -2.94 -2.50
N ASN A 179 -5.66 -2.11 -2.56
CA ASN A 179 -5.29 -1.38 -3.78
C ASN A 179 -4.96 -2.36 -4.92
N GLY A 180 -4.25 -3.44 -4.60
CA GLY A 180 -3.87 -4.49 -5.54
C GLY A 180 -5.07 -5.25 -6.11
N VAL A 181 -5.97 -5.73 -5.26
CA VAL A 181 -7.14 -6.51 -5.71
C VAL A 181 -8.13 -5.66 -6.52
N LEU A 182 -8.36 -4.40 -6.14
CA LEU A 182 -9.20 -3.47 -6.92
C LEU A 182 -8.60 -3.17 -8.29
N ARG A 183 -7.29 -2.90 -8.34
CA ARG A 183 -6.55 -2.77 -9.61
C ARG A 183 -6.68 -4.03 -10.46
N GLY A 184 -6.64 -5.21 -9.85
CA GLY A 184 -6.88 -6.49 -10.52
C GLY A 184 -8.28 -6.64 -11.13
N THR A 185 -9.30 -5.96 -10.58
CA THR A 185 -10.65 -5.88 -11.20
C THR A 185 -10.77 -4.82 -12.31
N GLY A 186 -9.67 -4.11 -12.60
CA GLY A 186 -9.64 -2.98 -13.54
C GLY A 186 -10.10 -1.64 -12.95
N ASP A 187 -10.41 -1.56 -11.65
CA ASP A 187 -10.74 -0.29 -10.99
C ASP A 187 -9.50 0.33 -10.34
N THR A 188 -8.90 1.30 -11.03
CA THR A 188 -7.76 2.08 -10.51
C THR A 188 -8.16 3.42 -9.91
N ALA A 189 -9.37 3.91 -10.21
CA ALA A 189 -9.86 5.19 -9.71
C ALA A 189 -10.51 5.08 -8.33
N GLY A 190 -11.10 3.92 -8.01
CA GLY A 190 -11.63 3.58 -6.69
C GLY A 190 -10.58 3.73 -5.60
N PRO A 191 -9.42 3.03 -5.68
CA PRO A 191 -8.32 3.16 -4.74
C PRO A 191 -7.88 4.61 -4.48
N PHE A 192 -7.75 5.41 -5.54
CA PHE A 192 -7.37 6.82 -5.41
C PHE A 192 -8.39 7.66 -4.64
N ARG A 193 -9.69 7.52 -4.95
CA ARG A 193 -10.74 8.25 -4.22
C ARG A 193 -10.81 7.82 -2.75
N ILE A 194 -10.66 6.52 -2.50
CA ILE A 194 -10.70 5.97 -1.15
C ILE A 194 -9.49 6.43 -0.34
N SER A 195 -8.29 6.53 -0.94
CA SER A 195 -7.12 7.07 -0.26
C SER A 195 -7.29 8.55 0.09
N LEU A 196 -7.90 9.35 -0.79
CA LEU A 196 -8.23 10.74 -0.46
C LEU A 196 -9.15 10.84 0.76
N ILE A 197 -10.18 10.00 0.85
CA ILE A 197 -11.10 10.01 1.99
C ILE A 197 -10.41 9.52 3.26
N GLY A 198 -9.81 8.33 3.22
CA GLY A 198 -9.28 7.69 4.43
C GLY A 198 -8.05 8.41 4.99
N TYR A 199 -7.16 8.91 4.14
CA TYR A 199 -5.98 9.65 4.60
C TYR A 199 -6.30 11.08 4.98
N TRP A 200 -7.03 11.81 4.14
CA TRP A 200 -7.14 13.26 4.31
C TRP A 200 -8.40 13.69 5.07
N LEU A 201 -9.52 12.98 4.92
CA LEU A 201 -10.76 13.33 5.62
C LEU A 201 -10.92 12.60 6.96
N VAL A 202 -10.23 11.47 7.14
CA VAL A 202 -10.28 10.69 8.39
C VAL A 202 -8.93 10.76 9.11
N GLY A 203 -7.87 10.25 8.51
CA GLY A 203 -6.56 10.11 9.14
C GLY A 203 -5.97 11.43 9.63
N LEU A 204 -5.88 12.44 8.76
CA LEU A 204 -5.26 13.72 9.08
C LEU A 204 -6.02 14.51 10.17
N PRO A 205 -7.36 14.65 10.11
CA PRO A 205 -8.13 15.24 11.20
C PRO A 205 -7.99 14.48 12.51
N CYS A 206 -8.05 13.13 12.49
CA CYS A 206 -7.84 12.34 13.69
C CYS A 206 -6.44 12.54 14.28
N ALA A 207 -5.40 12.57 13.44
CA ALA A 207 -4.03 12.80 13.86
C ALA A 207 -3.83 14.20 14.45
N TYR A 208 -4.42 15.23 13.84
CA TYR A 208 -4.37 16.61 14.34
C TYR A 208 -5.14 16.76 15.67
N VAL A 209 -6.35 16.22 15.75
CA VAL A 209 -7.17 16.29 16.97
C VAL A 209 -6.52 15.53 18.11
N LEU A 210 -6.09 14.28 17.90
CA LEU A 210 -5.48 13.49 18.97
C LEU A 210 -4.09 14.02 19.34
N GLY A 211 -3.28 14.40 18.35
CA GLY A 211 -1.91 14.83 18.56
C GLY A 211 -1.77 16.24 19.13
N SER A 212 -2.50 17.21 18.57
CA SER A 212 -2.37 18.62 18.94
C SER A 212 -3.43 19.09 19.93
N VAL A 213 -4.70 18.75 19.72
CA VAL A 213 -5.81 19.26 20.54
C VAL A 213 -6.03 18.42 21.80
N GLY A 214 -5.94 17.10 21.67
CA GLY A 214 -6.19 16.13 22.74
C GLY A 214 -5.01 15.95 23.70
N GLY A 215 -3.86 16.57 23.42
CA GLY A 215 -2.70 16.54 24.31
C GLY A 215 -1.91 15.22 24.31
N TYR A 216 -2.20 14.28 23.41
CA TYR A 216 -1.49 13.00 23.32
C TYR A 216 -0.16 13.09 22.55
N GLY A 217 0.17 14.25 21.98
CA GLY A 217 1.42 14.50 21.27
C GLY A 217 1.64 13.50 20.13
N VAL A 218 2.87 12.97 20.02
CA VAL A 218 3.24 12.08 18.91
C VAL A 218 2.44 10.78 18.89
N TYR A 219 2.05 10.27 20.06
CA TYR A 219 1.20 9.08 20.15
C TYR A 219 -0.18 9.31 19.53
N GLY A 220 -0.75 10.50 19.74
CA GLY A 220 -2.02 10.89 19.12
C GLY A 220 -1.93 10.93 17.59
N VAL A 221 -0.79 11.41 17.06
CA VAL A 221 -0.55 11.40 15.61
C VAL A 221 -0.47 9.98 15.06
N TRP A 222 0.27 9.08 15.73
CA TRP A 222 0.38 7.67 15.31
C TRP A 222 -0.94 6.91 15.37
N VAL A 223 -1.76 7.17 16.39
CA VAL A 223 -3.12 6.61 16.49
C VAL A 223 -4.00 7.16 15.37
N GLY A 224 -3.97 8.47 15.10
CA GLY A 224 -4.71 9.08 14.00
C GLY A 224 -4.31 8.53 12.62
N GLN A 225 -3.00 8.32 12.41
CA GLN A 225 -2.46 7.64 11.24
C GLN A 225 -3.03 6.21 11.09
N THR A 226 -3.05 5.47 12.19
CA THR A 226 -3.60 4.11 12.25
C THR A 226 -5.09 4.09 11.91
N ILE A 227 -5.87 5.03 12.44
CA ILE A 227 -7.31 5.18 12.14
C ILE A 227 -7.51 5.46 10.65
N GLY A 228 -6.71 6.36 10.07
CA GLY A 228 -6.75 6.64 8.63
C GLY A 228 -6.48 5.40 7.78
N LEU A 229 -5.41 4.67 8.09
CA LEU A 229 -5.07 3.41 7.41
C LEU A 229 -6.17 2.36 7.55
N ALA A 230 -6.72 2.19 8.75
CA ALA A 230 -7.81 1.26 9.02
C ALA A 230 -9.09 1.60 8.26
N ALA A 231 -9.46 2.89 8.21
CA ALA A 231 -10.61 3.37 7.44
C ALA A 231 -10.41 3.11 5.94
N THR A 232 -9.24 3.43 5.40
CA THR A 232 -8.90 3.14 3.99
C THR A 232 -8.94 1.65 3.70
N ALA A 233 -8.35 0.81 4.55
CA ALA A 233 -8.35 -0.64 4.39
C ALA A 233 -9.79 -1.18 4.35
N LEU A 234 -10.64 -0.78 5.29
CA LEU A 234 -12.04 -1.18 5.33
C LEU A 234 -12.80 -0.77 4.06
N MET A 235 -12.67 0.50 3.65
CA MET A 235 -13.34 1.00 2.45
C MET A 235 -12.89 0.27 1.18
N LEU A 236 -11.60 -0.07 1.04
CA LEU A 236 -11.10 -0.85 -0.10
C LEU A 236 -11.67 -2.27 -0.12
N MET A 237 -11.75 -2.92 1.04
CA MET A 237 -12.33 -4.26 1.14
C MET A 237 -13.82 -4.27 0.79
N LEU A 238 -14.56 -3.28 1.27
CA LEU A 238 -15.97 -3.11 0.91
C LEU A 238 -16.13 -2.84 -0.59
N SER A 239 -15.30 -1.94 -1.14
CA SER A 239 -15.30 -1.61 -2.57
C SER A 239 -14.96 -2.81 -3.45
N PHE A 240 -14.01 -3.66 -3.03
CA PHE A 240 -13.67 -4.87 -3.75
C PHE A 240 -14.86 -5.85 -3.84
N ASN A 241 -15.56 -6.07 -2.71
CA ASN A 241 -16.72 -6.94 -2.68
C ASN A 241 -17.88 -6.41 -3.54
N THR A 242 -18.18 -5.10 -3.45
CA THR A 242 -19.24 -4.49 -4.27
C THR A 242 -18.89 -4.53 -5.75
N ARG A 243 -17.62 -4.31 -6.10
CA ARG A 243 -17.13 -4.39 -7.48
C ARG A 243 -17.28 -5.79 -8.07
N LEU A 244 -16.89 -6.84 -7.33
CA LEU A 244 -17.06 -8.22 -7.77
C LEU A 244 -18.54 -8.58 -7.99
N HIS A 245 -19.44 -8.13 -7.12
CA HIS A 245 -20.88 -8.35 -7.31
C HIS A 245 -21.41 -7.65 -8.56
N GLY A 246 -20.97 -6.41 -8.80
CA GLY A 246 -21.34 -5.66 -10.00
C GLY A 246 -20.88 -6.34 -11.29
N LEU A 247 -19.66 -6.89 -11.31
CA LEU A 247 -19.13 -7.63 -12.46
C LEU A 247 -19.90 -8.93 -12.70
N ALA A 248 -20.22 -9.68 -11.65
CA ALA A 248 -21.02 -10.90 -11.75
C ALA A 248 -22.43 -10.63 -12.31
N ALA A 249 -23.07 -9.53 -11.89
CA ALA A 249 -24.37 -9.14 -12.40
C ALA A 249 -24.34 -8.79 -13.90
N GLN A 250 -23.29 -8.10 -14.36
CA GLN A 250 -23.15 -7.73 -15.78
C GLN A 250 -23.01 -8.96 -16.69
N VAL A 251 -22.21 -9.95 -16.30
CA VAL A 251 -22.04 -11.19 -17.09
C VAL A 251 -23.35 -11.98 -17.17
N GLY A 252 -24.13 -12.04 -16.09
CA GLY A 252 -25.44 -12.70 -16.06
C GLY A 252 -26.51 -12.07 -16.96
N THR A 253 -26.32 -10.80 -17.37
CA THR A 253 -27.24 -10.09 -18.28
C THR A 253 -26.90 -10.22 -19.77
N VAL A 254 -25.74 -10.80 -20.12
CA VAL A 254 -25.35 -11.02 -21.52
C VAL A 254 -25.98 -12.32 -22.03
N PRO A 255 -26.76 -12.30 -23.13
CA PRO A 255 -27.39 -13.51 -23.67
C PRO A 255 -26.34 -14.59 -24.02
N PRO A 256 -26.62 -15.88 -23.77
CA PRO A 256 -25.66 -16.97 -23.97
C PRO A 256 -25.10 -17.07 -25.40
N ALA A 257 -25.83 -16.57 -26.40
CA ALA A 257 -25.39 -16.54 -27.80
C ALA A 257 -24.17 -15.63 -28.07
N VAL A 258 -23.86 -14.69 -27.18
CA VAL A 258 -22.70 -13.77 -27.31
C VAL A 258 -21.50 -14.25 -26.49
N GLN A 259 -21.71 -15.10 -25.47
CA GLN A 259 -20.64 -15.61 -24.61
C GLN A 259 -19.78 -16.72 -25.27
N ALA A 260 -20.25 -17.30 -26.37
CA ALA A 260 -19.58 -18.39 -27.09
C ALA A 260 -18.76 -17.94 -28.32
N ARG A 261 -18.58 -16.63 -28.53
CA ARG A 261 -17.72 -16.06 -29.57
C ARG A 261 -16.51 -15.37 -28.95
#